data_AF-A0A2U1U559-F1
#
_entry.id   AF-A0A2U1U559-F1
#
_cell.length_a   1.000
_cell.length_b   1.000
_cell.length_c   1.000
_cell.angle_alpha   90.00
_cell.angle_beta   90.00
_cell.angle_gamma   90.00
#
_symmetry.space_group_name_H-M   'P 1'
#
loop_
_entity.id
_entity.type
_entity.pdbx_description
1 polymer ?
#
loop_
_entity_poly.entity_id
_entity_poly.type
_entity_poly.pdbx_seq_one_letter_code
_entity_poly.pdbx_strand_id
1 'polypeptide(L)'
;MPKTLEFIAGHLPRVTEQDVHRFSRTVLIRDAQAFAAELEAFVQERLRAADLPAYIEVPLAAETTKQALARKAVALRTDARWVPGETEIQRGRAAMLAAYEQPYNLSLPRFAELAHKSRQQIYKDIDAGRLLALNVGPRGRKLPDWQLDLVKQKLTQVVLQQAADVDAWTLYHALSEPLEGLAGLSPVEAVTADSVDQVARAVLNVLGLH
;
A
#
# COMPACT_ATOMS: atom_id res chain seq x y z
N MET A 1 -47.75 -8.59 -11.90
CA MET A 1 -46.47 -7.98 -11.48
C MET A 1 -45.40 -8.51 -12.42
N PRO A 2 -44.91 -7.70 -13.37
CA PRO A 2 -43.98 -8.18 -14.38
C PRO A 2 -42.65 -8.59 -13.73
N LYS A 3 -42.08 -9.70 -14.21
CA LYS A 3 -40.89 -10.34 -13.66
C LYS A 3 -39.69 -9.40 -13.81
N THR A 4 -38.89 -9.28 -12.75
CA THR A 4 -37.62 -8.53 -12.64
C THR A 4 -36.63 -8.74 -13.81
N LEU A 5 -36.80 -9.82 -14.58
CA LEU A 5 -36.08 -10.08 -15.84
C LEU A 5 -36.31 -9.00 -16.92
N GLU A 6 -37.48 -8.35 -16.98
CA GLU A 6 -37.73 -7.28 -17.95
C GLU A 6 -36.92 -6.01 -17.65
N PHE A 7 -36.56 -5.78 -16.39
CA PHE A 7 -35.83 -4.57 -15.97
C PHE A 7 -34.33 -4.64 -16.29
N ILE A 8 -33.72 -5.83 -16.14
CA ILE A 8 -32.28 -6.02 -16.41
C ILE A 8 -32.02 -6.23 -17.91
N ALA A 9 -32.95 -6.85 -18.64
CA ALA A 9 -32.82 -7.08 -20.08
C ALA A 9 -32.68 -5.77 -20.90
N GLY A 10 -33.23 -4.65 -20.42
CA GLY A 10 -33.12 -3.34 -21.07
C GLY A 10 -31.77 -2.63 -20.90
N HIS A 11 -30.89 -3.12 -20.01
CA HIS A 11 -29.65 -2.44 -19.61
C HIS A 11 -28.37 -3.24 -19.89
N LEU A 12 -28.48 -4.41 -20.53
CA LEU A 12 -27.31 -5.16 -20.98
C LEU A 12 -26.68 -4.45 -22.19
N PRO A 13 -25.36 -4.16 -22.16
CA PRO A 13 -24.70 -3.53 -23.29
C PRO A 13 -24.78 -4.47 -24.51
N ARG A 14 -25.30 -3.97 -25.62
CA ARG A 14 -25.28 -4.69 -26.90
C ARG A 14 -23.86 -4.74 -27.44
N VAL A 15 -23.45 -5.88 -27.97
CA VAL A 15 -22.24 -6.04 -28.75
C VAL A 15 -22.40 -5.26 -30.05
N THR A 16 -21.50 -4.31 -30.26
CA THR A 16 -21.43 -3.49 -31.47
C THR A 16 -20.25 -3.90 -32.34
N GLU A 17 -20.24 -3.48 -33.61
CA GLU A 17 -19.09 -3.69 -34.51
C GLU A 17 -17.81 -3.08 -33.93
N GLN A 18 -17.92 -1.98 -33.17
CA GLN A 18 -16.79 -1.35 -32.49
C GLN A 18 -16.18 -2.28 -31.43
N ASP A 19 -17.00 -3.07 -30.73
CA ASP A 19 -16.53 -4.06 -29.76
C ASP A 19 -15.82 -5.24 -30.43
N VAL A 20 -16.15 -5.53 -31.68
CA VAL A 20 -15.54 -6.61 -32.46
C VAL A 20 -14.15 -6.21 -32.96
N HIS A 21 -13.92 -4.94 -33.26
CA HIS A 21 -12.62 -4.45 -33.74
C HIS A 21 -11.46 -4.72 -32.78
N ARG A 22 -11.72 -4.90 -31.47
CA ARG A 22 -10.67 -5.30 -30.49
C ARG A 22 -10.05 -6.66 -30.77
N PHE A 23 -10.75 -7.52 -31.52
CA PHE A 23 -10.30 -8.88 -31.87
C PHE A 23 -9.58 -8.94 -33.23
N SER A 24 -9.52 -7.83 -33.96
CA SER A 24 -8.91 -7.75 -35.30
C SER A 24 -7.41 -8.08 -35.33
N ARG A 25 -6.73 -7.98 -34.18
CA ARG A 25 -5.31 -8.35 -34.02
C ARG A 25 -5.10 -9.85 -33.81
N THR A 26 -6.15 -10.59 -33.48
CA THR A 26 -6.09 -12.01 -33.10
C THR A 26 -6.79 -12.91 -34.11
N VAL A 27 -7.84 -12.41 -34.77
CA VAL A 27 -8.66 -13.18 -35.72
C VAL A 27 -8.91 -12.35 -36.99
N LEU A 28 -8.83 -12.99 -38.16
CA LEU A 28 -9.22 -12.36 -39.43
C LEU A 28 -10.76 -12.31 -39.51
N ILE A 29 -11.33 -11.13 -39.31
CA ILE A 29 -12.77 -10.90 -39.38
C ILE A 29 -13.11 -10.40 -40.79
N ARG A 30 -13.74 -11.26 -41.60
CA ARG A 30 -14.11 -10.93 -42.99
C ARG A 30 -15.36 -10.07 -43.10
N ASP A 31 -16.27 -10.22 -42.13
CA ASP A 31 -17.52 -9.47 -42.02
C ASP A 31 -17.74 -9.14 -40.54
N ALA A 32 -17.50 -7.88 -40.17
CA ALA A 32 -17.58 -7.43 -38.79
C ALA A 32 -19.03 -7.35 -38.29
N GLN A 33 -19.98 -7.06 -39.19
CA GLN A 33 -21.40 -6.95 -38.87
C GLN A 33 -22.00 -8.32 -38.57
N ALA A 34 -21.73 -9.30 -39.43
CA ALA A 34 -22.19 -10.67 -39.23
C ALA A 34 -21.58 -11.27 -37.95
N PHE A 35 -20.28 -11.04 -37.72
CA PHE A 35 -19.61 -11.52 -36.51
C PHE A 35 -20.13 -10.87 -35.23
N ALA A 36 -20.44 -9.57 -35.24
CA ALA A 36 -21.06 -8.89 -34.10
C ALA A 36 -22.44 -9.48 -33.77
N ALA A 37 -23.24 -9.78 -34.79
CA ALA A 37 -24.56 -10.38 -34.63
C ALA A 37 -24.50 -11.80 -34.04
N GLU A 38 -23.56 -12.63 -34.49
CA GLU A 38 -23.34 -13.96 -33.93
C GLU A 38 -22.81 -13.91 -32.50
N LEU A 39 -21.88 -12.99 -32.21
CA LEU A 39 -21.35 -12.82 -30.86
C LEU A 39 -22.41 -12.31 -29.88
N GLU A 40 -23.28 -11.38 -30.30
CA GLU A 40 -24.44 -10.94 -29.53
C GLU A 40 -25.38 -12.12 -29.24
N ALA A 41 -25.72 -12.92 -30.26
CA ALA A 41 -26.60 -14.07 -30.10
C ALA A 41 -26.02 -15.09 -29.11
N PHE A 42 -24.72 -15.36 -29.21
CA PHE A 42 -23.99 -16.23 -28.28
C PHE A 42 -24.01 -15.68 -26.86
N VAL A 43 -23.70 -14.39 -26.66
CA VAL A 43 -23.72 -13.76 -25.33
C VAL A 43 -25.12 -13.82 -24.72
N GLN A 44 -26.17 -13.55 -25.49
CA GLN A 44 -27.56 -13.66 -25.04
C GLN A 44 -27.95 -15.10 -24.69
N GLU A 45 -27.49 -16.09 -25.45
CA GLU A 45 -27.69 -17.50 -25.12
C GLU A 45 -27.00 -17.88 -23.81
N ARG A 46 -25.74 -17.48 -23.62
CA ARG A 46 -24.97 -17.74 -22.39
C ARG A 46 -25.57 -17.04 -21.18
N LEU A 47 -26.11 -15.83 -21.35
CA LEU A 47 -26.80 -15.11 -20.28
C LEU A 47 -28.13 -15.77 -19.89
N ARG A 48 -28.86 -16.36 -20.85
CA ARG A 48 -30.09 -17.13 -20.56
C ARG A 48 -29.81 -18.49 -19.92
N ALA A 49 -28.68 -19.11 -20.28
CA ALA A 49 -28.25 -20.40 -19.74
C ALA A 49 -27.53 -20.27 -18.38
N ALA A 50 -27.07 -19.06 -18.03
CA ALA A 50 -26.51 -18.80 -16.71
C ALA A 50 -27.65 -18.75 -15.69
N ASP A 51 -27.62 -19.65 -14.71
CA ASP A 51 -28.33 -19.47 -13.44
C ASP A 51 -27.68 -18.28 -12.71
N LEU A 52 -28.09 -17.07 -13.09
CA LEU A 52 -27.82 -15.87 -12.31
C LEU A 52 -28.53 -16.07 -10.97
N PRO A 53 -27.81 -16.07 -9.83
CA PRO A 53 -28.47 -16.20 -8.55
C PRO A 53 -29.53 -15.11 -8.46
N ALA A 54 -30.78 -15.51 -8.21
CA ALA A 54 -31.96 -14.65 -8.13
C ALA A 54 -31.92 -13.68 -6.92
N TYR A 55 -30.73 -13.35 -6.42
CA TYR A 55 -30.51 -12.57 -5.23
C TYR A 55 -29.36 -11.60 -5.44
N ILE A 56 -29.57 -10.64 -6.33
CA ILE A 56 -29.20 -9.27 -5.98
C ILE A 56 -30.44 -8.70 -5.31
N GLU A 57 -30.68 -9.11 -4.05
CA GLU A 57 -31.34 -8.16 -3.18
C GLU A 57 -30.43 -6.96 -3.12
N VAL A 58 -30.87 -5.86 -3.73
CA VAL A 58 -30.44 -4.54 -3.30
C VAL A 58 -30.94 -4.46 -1.86
N PRO A 59 -30.05 -4.57 -0.84
CA PRO A 59 -30.53 -4.45 0.53
C PRO A 59 -31.03 -3.01 0.65
N LEU A 60 -32.27 -2.85 1.14
CA LEU A 60 -32.72 -1.57 1.67
C LEU A 60 -31.67 -1.16 2.73
N ALA A 61 -30.88 -0.14 2.41
CA ALA A 61 -29.58 0.21 2.99
C ALA A 61 -28.44 -0.73 2.57
N ALA A 62 -27.93 -0.53 1.35
CA ALA A 62 -26.65 -1.09 0.92
C ALA A 62 -25.58 -0.71 1.95
N GLU A 63 -25.18 -1.68 2.78
CA GLU A 63 -24.05 -1.52 3.69
C GLU A 63 -22.86 -1.10 2.82
N THR A 64 -22.40 0.13 3.02
CA THR A 64 -21.26 0.63 2.24
C THR A 64 -20.09 -0.32 2.48
N THR A 65 -19.22 -0.50 1.48
CA THR A 65 -18.00 -1.31 1.64
C THR A 65 -17.22 -0.95 2.92
N LYS A 66 -17.23 0.34 3.28
CA LYS A 66 -16.69 0.87 4.55
C LYS A 66 -17.34 0.28 5.79
N GLN A 67 -18.67 0.18 5.84
CA GLN A 67 -19.41 -0.40 6.98
C GLN A 67 -19.15 -1.91 7.10
N ALA A 68 -19.16 -2.62 5.97
CA ALA A 68 -18.87 -4.05 5.94
C ALA A 68 -17.43 -4.35 6.42
N LEU A 69 -16.46 -3.54 6.00
CA LEU A 69 -15.08 -3.62 6.47
C LEU A 69 -14.96 -3.28 7.96
N ALA A 70 -15.66 -2.25 8.44
CA ALA A 70 -15.66 -1.87 9.85
C ALA A 70 -16.21 -3.00 10.74
N ARG A 71 -17.32 -3.63 10.34
CA ARG A 71 -17.90 -4.76 11.05
C ARG A 71 -16.97 -5.97 11.08
N LYS A 72 -16.35 -6.32 9.94
CA LYS A 72 -15.35 -7.39 9.88
C LYS A 72 -14.14 -7.08 10.76
N ALA A 73 -13.64 -5.85 10.73
CA ALA A 73 -12.53 -5.42 11.58
C ALA A 73 -12.87 -5.55 13.07
N VAL A 74 -14.09 -5.19 13.49
CA VAL A 74 -14.56 -5.39 14.87
C VAL A 74 -14.60 -6.87 15.23
N ALA A 75 -15.10 -7.73 14.35
CA ALA A 75 -15.18 -9.18 14.59
C ALA A 75 -13.80 -9.87 14.69
N LEU A 76 -12.75 -9.26 14.11
CA LEU A 76 -11.38 -9.77 14.15
C LEU A 76 -10.54 -9.19 15.31
N ARG A 77 -11.09 -8.25 16.09
CA ARG A 77 -10.40 -7.70 17.26
C ARG A 77 -10.42 -8.71 18.40
N THR A 78 -9.26 -9.03 18.92
CA THR A 78 -9.14 -9.75 20.20
C THR A 78 -9.52 -8.81 21.33
N ASP A 79 -10.40 -9.26 22.23
CA ASP A 79 -10.84 -8.48 23.40
C ASP A 79 -9.68 -8.18 24.38
N ALA A 80 -8.67 -9.05 24.39
CA ALA A 80 -7.44 -8.88 25.15
C ALA A 80 -6.35 -8.19 24.30
N ARG A 81 -5.76 -7.12 24.85
CA ARG A 81 -4.55 -6.51 24.30
C ARG A 81 -3.42 -7.55 24.34
N TRP A 82 -2.79 -7.80 23.20
CA TRP A 82 -1.59 -8.65 23.15
C TRP A 82 -0.46 -8.05 24.00
N VAL A 83 0.19 -8.91 24.79
CA VAL A 83 1.36 -8.54 25.60
C VAL A 83 2.47 -9.54 25.26
N PRO A 84 3.64 -9.08 24.80
CA PRO A 84 4.73 -9.98 24.48
C PRO A 84 5.26 -10.69 25.72
N GLY A 85 5.54 -11.97 25.59
CA GLY A 85 6.31 -12.72 26.58
C GLY A 85 7.79 -12.33 26.58
N GLU A 86 8.53 -12.72 27.62
CA GLU A 86 9.95 -12.38 27.77
C GLU A 86 10.79 -12.84 26.56
N THR A 87 10.53 -14.04 26.03
CA THR A 87 11.23 -14.58 24.86
C THR A 87 11.00 -13.74 23.60
N GLU A 88 9.81 -13.17 23.42
CA GLU A 88 9.47 -12.31 22.30
C GLU A 88 10.14 -10.94 22.44
N ILE A 89 10.18 -10.40 23.66
CA ILE A 89 10.92 -9.17 23.97
C ILE A 89 12.41 -9.35 23.67
N GLN A 90 13.01 -10.45 24.12
CA GLN A 90 14.42 -10.74 23.86
C GLN A 90 14.68 -10.94 22.36
N ARG A 91 13.79 -11.64 21.65
CA ARG A 91 13.87 -11.79 20.19
C ARG A 91 13.79 -10.44 19.48
N GLY A 92 12.86 -9.57 19.88
CA GLY A 92 12.72 -8.23 19.33
C GLY A 92 13.97 -7.39 19.56
N ARG A 93 14.53 -7.41 20.77
CA ARG A 93 15.81 -6.72 21.08
C ARG A 93 16.98 -7.25 20.26
N ALA A 94 17.07 -8.57 20.09
CA ALA A 94 18.11 -9.18 19.26
C ALA A 94 17.97 -8.75 17.80
N ALA A 95 16.75 -8.71 17.25
CA ALA A 95 16.49 -8.23 15.90
C ALA A 95 16.85 -6.74 15.72
N MET A 96 16.46 -5.88 16.68
CA MET A 96 16.84 -4.46 16.68
C MET A 96 18.36 -4.29 16.72
N LEU A 97 19.07 -5.06 17.55
CA LEU A 97 20.52 -5.01 17.62
C LEU A 97 21.17 -5.46 16.31
N ALA A 98 20.68 -6.55 15.72
CA ALA A 98 21.17 -7.05 14.44
C ALA A 98 20.98 -6.03 13.31
N ALA A 99 19.83 -5.34 13.26
CA ALA A 99 19.58 -4.24 12.34
C ALA A 99 20.46 -3.02 12.63
N TYR A 100 20.61 -2.64 13.90
CA TYR A 100 21.47 -1.53 14.32
C TYR A 100 22.92 -1.73 13.87
N GLU A 101 23.43 -2.96 13.94
CA GLU A 101 24.82 -3.28 13.60
C GLU A 101 25.08 -3.36 12.09
N GLN A 102 24.05 -3.26 11.25
CA GLN A 102 24.21 -3.29 9.80
C GLN A 102 25.13 -2.16 9.27
N PRO A 103 25.94 -2.42 8.23
CA PRO A 103 26.88 -1.43 7.67
C PRO A 103 26.21 -0.17 7.11
N TYR A 104 25.00 -0.32 6.55
CA TYR A 104 24.22 0.79 6.00
C TYR A 104 23.58 1.67 7.10
N ASN A 105 23.62 1.23 8.36
CA ASN A 105 23.28 2.07 9.52
C ASN A 105 24.54 2.73 10.06
N LEU A 106 24.80 3.95 9.57
CA LEU A 106 26.02 4.70 9.78
C LEU A 106 26.10 5.30 11.17
N SER A 107 27.31 5.35 11.74
CA SER A 107 27.55 6.15 12.93
C SER A 107 27.36 7.64 12.61
N LEU A 108 26.96 8.43 13.61
CA LEU A 108 26.78 9.87 13.43
C LEU A 108 28.02 10.58 12.83
N PRO A 109 29.27 10.30 13.29
CA PRO A 109 30.46 10.87 12.65
C PRO A 109 30.58 10.52 11.16
N ARG A 110 30.30 9.27 10.79
CA ARG A 110 30.41 8.82 9.40
C ARG A 110 29.33 9.42 8.52
N PHE A 111 28.10 9.50 9.02
CA PHE A 111 27.01 10.15 8.31
C PHE A 111 27.31 11.64 8.08
N ALA A 112 27.82 12.34 9.09
CA ALA A 112 28.19 13.76 8.98
C ALA A 112 29.27 14.00 7.90
N GLU A 113 30.29 13.13 7.85
CA GLU A 113 31.33 13.17 6.84
C GLU A 113 30.75 13.02 5.42
N LEU A 114 29.92 12.01 5.20
CA LEU A 114 29.31 11.74 3.89
C LEU A 114 28.28 12.80 3.48
N ALA A 115 27.57 13.38 4.44
CA ALA A 115 26.62 14.46 4.18
C ALA A 115 27.30 15.84 4.01
N HIS A 116 28.63 15.92 4.14
CA HIS A 116 29.39 17.17 4.15
C HIS A 116 28.84 18.20 5.17
N LYS A 117 28.44 17.70 6.34
CA LYS A 117 27.86 18.50 7.44
C LYS A 117 28.67 18.35 8.72
N SER A 118 28.60 19.35 9.60
CA SER A 118 29.17 19.22 10.94
C SER A 118 28.33 18.25 11.79
N ARG A 119 28.97 17.58 12.76
CA ARG A 119 28.26 16.71 13.72
C ARG A 119 27.16 17.46 14.46
N GLN A 120 27.41 18.72 14.83
CA GLN A 120 26.44 19.59 15.48
C GLN A 120 25.23 19.87 14.59
N GLN A 121 25.43 20.05 13.28
CA GLN A 121 24.33 20.20 12.34
C GLN A 121 23.50 18.92 12.23
N ILE A 122 24.13 17.74 12.21
CA ILE A 122 23.41 16.46 12.23
C ILE A 122 22.56 16.32 13.50
N TYR A 123 23.08 16.67 14.69
CA TYR A 123 22.27 16.68 15.91
C TYR A 123 21.05 17.61 15.79
N LYS A 124 21.25 18.84 15.30
CA LYS A 124 20.15 19.79 15.06
C LYS A 124 19.14 19.28 14.03
N ASP A 125 19.58 18.52 13.03
CA ASP A 125 18.70 17.92 12.02
C ASP A 125 17.86 16.78 12.63
N ILE A 126 18.47 15.95 13.50
CA ILE A 126 17.74 14.90 14.22
C ILE A 126 16.71 15.52 15.17
N ASP A 127 17.13 16.48 16.00
CA ASP A 127 16.26 17.08 17.02
C ASP A 127 15.11 17.90 16.40
N ALA A 128 15.27 18.35 15.16
CA ALA A 128 14.22 19.02 14.39
C ALA A 128 13.36 18.07 13.52
N GLY A 129 13.51 16.75 13.69
CA GLY A 129 12.74 15.75 12.93
C GLY A 129 13.05 15.72 11.43
N ARG A 130 14.24 16.17 11.01
CA ARG A 130 14.70 16.11 9.61
C ARG A 130 15.47 14.84 9.27
N LEU A 131 15.94 14.12 10.28
CA LEU A 131 16.70 12.89 10.13
C LEU A 131 16.19 11.83 11.12
N LEU A 132 15.99 10.63 10.61
CA LEU A 132 15.72 9.44 11.39
C LEU A 132 17.02 8.95 12.04
N ALA A 133 16.98 8.73 13.35
CA ALA A 133 18.10 8.22 14.12
C ALA A 133 17.67 7.03 14.98
N LEU A 134 18.36 5.92 14.81
CA LEU A 134 18.18 4.68 15.55
C LEU A 134 19.01 4.71 16.83
N ASN A 135 18.44 4.24 17.93
CA ASN A 135 19.12 4.10 19.21
C ASN A 135 18.92 2.69 19.79
N VAL A 136 19.96 2.13 20.39
CA VAL A 136 19.88 0.87 21.17
C VAL A 136 20.56 1.08 22.51
N GLY A 137 19.77 1.46 23.52
CA GLY A 137 20.27 1.74 24.86
C GLY A 137 21.43 2.76 24.85
N PRO A 138 22.56 2.49 25.53
CA PRO A 138 23.68 3.43 25.63
C PRO A 138 24.61 3.44 24.40
N ARG A 139 24.30 2.73 23.31
CA ARG A 139 25.21 2.50 22.17
C ARG A 139 25.34 3.66 21.19
N GLY A 140 24.70 4.80 21.47
CA GLY A 140 24.68 5.97 20.60
C GLY A 140 23.58 5.93 19.54
N ARG A 141 23.62 6.92 18.63
CA ARG A 141 22.70 7.06 17.50
C ARG A 141 23.35 6.56 16.21
N LYS A 142 22.59 5.83 15.40
CA LYS A 142 22.93 5.47 14.02
C LYS A 142 21.90 6.00 13.04
N LEU A 143 22.34 6.32 11.82
CA LEU A 143 21.51 6.87 10.76
C LEU A 143 21.56 5.96 9.54
N PRO A 144 20.40 5.53 9.01
CA PRO A 144 20.35 4.83 7.74
C PRO A 144 20.95 5.66 6.60
N ASP A 145 21.81 5.05 5.79
CA ASP A 145 22.55 5.69 4.70
C ASP A 145 21.66 6.18 3.56
N TRP A 146 20.47 5.60 3.37
CA TRP A 146 19.51 6.07 2.38
C TRP A 146 19.14 7.55 2.59
N GLN A 147 19.28 8.10 3.80
CA GLN A 147 19.02 9.51 4.08
C GLN A 147 20.10 10.46 3.54
N LEU A 148 21.17 9.93 2.93
CA LEU A 148 22.12 10.71 2.14
C LEU A 148 21.56 11.05 0.74
N ASP A 149 20.59 10.27 0.27
CA ASP A 149 19.81 10.57 -0.94
C ASP A 149 18.73 11.60 -0.59
N LEU A 150 18.70 12.73 -1.32
CA LEU A 150 17.78 13.85 -1.04
C LEU A 150 16.31 13.45 -1.15
N VAL A 151 15.94 12.56 -2.08
CA VAL A 151 14.56 12.13 -2.29
C VAL A 151 14.11 11.24 -1.14
N LYS A 152 14.95 10.28 -0.75
CA LYS A 152 14.68 9.36 0.37
C LYS A 152 14.71 10.08 1.71
N GLN A 153 15.59 11.06 1.86
CA GLN A 153 15.61 11.96 3.01
C GLN A 153 14.32 12.77 3.09
N LYS A 154 13.85 13.33 1.95
CA LYS A 154 12.60 14.09 1.92
C LYS A 154 11.41 13.23 2.32
N LEU A 155 11.31 12.00 1.81
CA LEU A 155 10.31 11.03 2.27
C LEU A 155 10.39 10.79 3.77
N THR A 156 11.58 10.50 4.28
CA THR A 156 11.81 10.22 5.70
C THR A 156 11.37 11.40 6.57
N GLN A 157 11.70 12.64 6.16
CA GLN A 157 11.29 13.86 6.85
C GLN A 157 9.76 14.03 6.86
N VAL A 158 9.09 13.80 5.72
CA VAL A 158 7.63 13.90 5.62
C VAL A 158 6.96 12.91 6.59
N VAL A 159 7.45 11.67 6.62
CA VAL A 159 6.94 10.63 7.53
C VAL A 159 7.21 11.00 8.99
N LEU A 160 8.42 11.46 9.35
CA LEU A 160 8.75 11.91 10.71
C LEU A 160 7.84 13.04 11.21
N GLN A 161 7.49 13.98 10.32
CA GLN A 161 6.62 15.11 10.66
C GLN A 161 5.15 14.68 10.85
N GLN A 162 4.67 13.73 10.05
CA GLN A 162 3.28 13.26 10.10
C GLN A 162 3.07 12.14 11.14
N ALA A 163 4.12 11.45 11.55
CA ALA A 163 4.09 10.34 12.51
C ALA A 163 4.91 10.66 13.77
N ALA A 164 4.74 11.86 14.33
CA ALA A 164 5.55 12.36 15.46
C ALA A 164 5.47 11.48 16.72
N ASP A 165 4.38 10.75 16.91
CA ASP A 165 4.16 9.86 18.07
C ASP A 165 4.65 8.41 17.83
N VAL A 166 5.13 8.09 16.62
CA VAL A 166 5.63 6.76 16.27
C VAL A 166 7.13 6.68 16.57
N ASP A 167 7.56 5.59 17.20
CA ASP A 167 8.96 5.42 17.56
C ASP A 167 9.85 5.22 16.31
N ALA A 168 11.13 5.60 16.45
CA ALA A 168 12.09 5.58 15.34
C ALA A 168 12.33 4.19 14.75
N TRP A 169 12.18 3.12 15.53
CA TRP A 169 12.36 1.75 15.03
C TRP A 169 11.17 1.34 14.18
N THR A 170 9.95 1.63 14.62
CA THR A 170 8.74 1.40 13.81
C THR A 170 8.80 2.18 12.51
N LEU A 171 9.24 3.44 12.52
CA LEU A 171 9.42 4.23 11.31
C LEU A 171 10.49 3.67 10.38
N TYR A 172 11.61 3.21 10.93
CA TYR A 172 12.67 2.56 10.17
C TYR A 172 12.16 1.32 9.44
N HIS A 173 11.46 0.42 10.15
CA HIS A 173 10.87 -0.78 9.56
C HIS A 173 9.87 -0.40 8.46
N ALA A 174 8.94 0.51 8.75
CA ALA A 174 7.93 0.94 7.78
C ALA A 174 8.53 1.56 6.51
N LEU A 175 9.71 2.21 6.60
CA LEU A 175 10.41 2.81 5.46
C LEU A 175 11.28 1.82 4.69
N SER A 176 11.85 0.81 5.36
CA SER A 176 12.80 -0.14 4.77
C SER A 176 12.20 -1.47 4.34
N GLU A 177 11.00 -1.81 4.81
CA GLU A 177 10.37 -3.08 4.49
C GLU A 177 9.47 -2.98 3.25
N PRO A 178 9.43 -4.03 2.42
CA PRO A 178 8.52 -4.15 1.29
C PRO A 178 7.06 -3.88 1.64
N LEU A 179 6.39 -3.02 0.85
CA LEU A 179 4.96 -2.81 0.95
C LEU A 179 4.23 -3.37 -0.27
N GLU A 180 3.16 -4.14 -0.05
CA GLU A 180 2.32 -4.66 -1.15
C GLU A 180 1.75 -3.54 -2.03
N GLY A 181 1.37 -2.41 -1.42
CA GLY A 181 0.89 -1.22 -2.12
C GLY A 181 1.94 -0.54 -2.99
N LEU A 182 3.21 -0.92 -2.88
CA LEU A 182 4.34 -0.43 -3.67
C LEU A 182 4.96 -1.57 -4.50
N ALA A 183 4.14 -2.55 -4.91
CA ALA A 183 4.58 -3.70 -5.70
C ALA A 183 5.69 -4.55 -5.04
N GLY A 184 5.72 -4.58 -3.70
CA GLY A 184 6.74 -5.32 -2.94
C GLY A 184 8.09 -4.62 -2.86
N LEU A 185 8.19 -3.34 -3.25
CA LEU A 185 9.35 -2.51 -2.98
C LEU A 185 9.22 -1.85 -1.61
N SER A 186 10.36 -1.57 -0.98
CA SER A 186 10.36 -0.71 0.20
C SER A 186 10.07 0.74 -0.19
N PRO A 187 9.48 1.56 0.68
CA PRO A 187 9.24 2.98 0.42
C PRO A 187 10.48 3.75 -0.01
N VAL A 188 11.63 3.47 0.61
CA VAL A 188 12.91 4.12 0.25
C VAL A 188 13.46 3.67 -1.12
N GLU A 189 13.03 2.53 -1.64
CA GLU A 189 13.36 2.05 -2.99
C GLU A 189 12.35 2.53 -4.04
N ALA A 190 11.07 2.62 -3.68
CA ALA A 190 9.99 2.99 -4.59
C ALA A 190 9.89 4.51 -4.85
N VAL A 191 10.40 5.32 -3.92
CA VAL A 191 10.23 6.77 -3.98
C VAL A 191 11.06 7.42 -5.10
N THR A 192 10.41 8.35 -5.79
CA THR A 192 10.98 9.23 -6.80
C THR A 192 10.67 10.68 -6.44
N ALA A 193 11.31 11.64 -7.11
CA ALA A 193 11.11 13.07 -6.83
C ALA A 193 9.62 13.48 -6.89
N ASP A 194 8.83 12.88 -7.78
CA ASP A 194 7.42 13.21 -8.01
C ASP A 194 6.44 12.34 -7.20
N SER A 195 6.93 11.29 -6.53
CA SER A 195 6.08 10.33 -5.79
C SER A 195 6.18 10.41 -4.28
N VAL A 196 6.90 11.41 -3.73
CA VAL A 196 7.14 11.54 -2.28
C VAL A 196 5.84 11.52 -1.47
N ASP A 197 4.85 12.34 -1.83
CA ASP A 197 3.58 12.42 -1.08
C ASP A 197 2.76 11.12 -1.18
N GLN A 198 2.77 10.49 -2.36
CA GLN A 198 2.07 9.22 -2.58
C GLN A 198 2.69 8.10 -1.74
N VAL A 199 4.02 7.98 -1.76
CA VAL A 199 4.75 6.96 -0.99
C VAL A 199 4.65 7.22 0.51
N ALA A 200 4.75 8.48 0.95
CA ALA A 200 4.53 8.85 2.36
C ALA A 200 3.14 8.41 2.83
N ARG A 201 2.10 8.60 2.01
CA ARG A 201 0.75 8.17 2.33
C ARG A 201 0.62 6.65 2.43
N ALA A 202 1.35 5.90 1.59
CA ALA A 202 1.41 4.44 1.70
C ALA A 202 2.05 4.00 3.03
N VAL A 203 3.13 4.66 3.46
CA VAL A 203 3.77 4.41 4.75
C VAL A 203 2.82 4.70 5.92
N LEU A 204 2.17 5.86 5.91
CA LEU A 204 1.25 6.26 6.98
C LEU A 204 0.04 5.32 7.08
N ASN A 205 -0.48 4.83 5.95
CA ASN A 205 -1.53 3.82 5.93
C ASN A 205 -1.11 2.52 6.63
N VAL A 206 0.13 2.07 6.45
CA VAL A 206 0.68 0.88 7.14
C VAL A 206 0.83 1.13 8.64
N LEU A 207 1.18 2.37 9.01
CA LEU A 207 1.24 2.81 10.41
C LEU A 207 -0.15 3.05 11.03
N GLY A 208 -1.24 2.94 10.25
CA GLY A 208 -2.60 3.20 10.72
C GLY A 208 -2.91 4.68 10.96
N LEU A 209 -2.15 5.58 10.33
CA LEU A 209 -2.31 7.04 10.41
C LEU A 209 -3.05 7.53 9.15
N HIS A 210 -4.10 8.34 9.32
CA HIS A 210 -5.01 8.80 8.25
C HIS A 210 -5.27 10.30 8.28
#